data_AF-J3CBV7-F1
#
_entry.id   AF-J3CBV7-F1
#
_cell.length_a   1.000
_cell.length_b   1.000
_cell.length_c   1.000
_cell.angle_alpha   90.00
_cell.angle_beta   90.00
_cell.angle_gamma   90.00
#
_symmetry.space_group_name_H-M   'P 1'
#
loop_
_entity.id
_entity.type
_entity.pdbx_description
1 polymer ?
#
loop_
_entity_poly.entity_id
_entity_poly.type
_entity_poly.pdbx_seq_one_letter_code
_entity_poly.pdbx_strand_id
1 'polypeptide(L)'
;MDVDLPDGLYPFIDQRPPLADMAMIEVPPALEQLLRTQAKANGVDIHRGAPVELECTSADFPEATFLVYWPYEENRLHMLAPKRFGVGLA
;
A
#
# COMPACT_ATOMS: atom_id res chain seq x y z
N MET A 1 -2.56 25.61 -7.92
CA MET A 1 -3.77 25.22 -7.17
C MET A 1 -3.25 24.38 -6.04
N ASP A 2 -3.04 25.04 -4.91
CA ASP A 2 -2.54 24.46 -3.67
C ASP A 2 -3.53 23.45 -3.08
N VAL A 3 -3.04 22.24 -2.83
CA VAL A 3 -3.72 21.26 -1.99
C VAL A 3 -2.89 21.19 -0.71
N ASP A 4 -3.31 21.95 0.29
CA ASP A 4 -2.67 22.04 1.60
C ASP A 4 -2.96 20.73 2.37
N LEU A 5 -1.99 19.83 2.44
CA LEU A 5 -2.02 18.67 3.32
C LEU A 5 -1.59 19.11 4.72
N PRO A 6 -2.31 18.74 5.79
CA PRO A 6 -2.00 19.21 7.13
C PRO A 6 -0.60 18.75 7.57
N ASP A 7 0.12 19.61 8.29
CA ASP A 7 1.41 19.38 8.95
C ASP A 7 1.28 18.23 9.96
N GLY A 8 1.40 17.01 9.45
CA GLY A 8 1.55 15.78 10.20
C GLY A 8 2.88 15.17 9.83
N LEU A 9 3.59 14.61 10.80
CA LEU A 9 4.74 13.74 10.56
C LEU A 9 4.26 12.50 9.79
N TYR A 10 4.16 12.59 8.47
CA TYR A 10 3.92 11.45 7.61
C TYR A 10 5.18 10.58 7.66
N PRO A 11 5.07 9.33 8.15
CA PRO A 11 6.23 8.52 8.43
C PRO A 11 6.75 7.92 7.12
N PHE A 12 7.40 8.74 6.30
CA PHE A 12 8.43 8.31 5.37
C PHE A 12 9.72 7.96 6.15
N ILE A 13 9.57 7.37 7.34
CA ILE A 13 10.64 7.13 8.30
C ILE A 13 11.32 5.82 7.92
N ASP A 14 12.65 5.84 7.98
CA ASP A 14 13.62 4.74 7.92
C ASP A 14 13.44 3.68 9.05
N GLN A 15 12.19 3.49 9.52
CA GLN A 15 11.78 2.54 10.52
C GLN A 15 11.08 1.41 9.81
N ARG A 16 11.69 0.23 9.84
CA ARG A 16 10.98 -1.03 9.59
C ARG A 16 10.20 -1.36 10.86
N PRO A 17 8.88 -1.09 10.94
CA PRO A 17 8.09 -1.48 12.09
C PRO A 17 8.21 -2.99 12.31
N PRO A 18 8.14 -3.48 13.56
CA PRO A 18 8.09 -4.90 13.83
C PRO A 18 6.93 -5.53 13.06
N LEU A 19 7.12 -6.74 12.51
CA LEU A 19 6.01 -7.48 11.86
C LEU A 19 4.81 -7.67 12.81
N ALA A 20 5.06 -7.71 14.13
CA ALA A 20 4.02 -7.75 15.16
C ALA A 20 3.07 -6.53 15.12
N ASP A 21 3.54 -5.39 14.60
CA ASP A 21 2.78 -4.14 14.48
C ASP A 21 2.25 -3.91 13.06
N MET A 22 2.50 -4.85 12.15
CA MET A 22 1.99 -4.85 10.79
C MET A 22 0.72 -5.70 10.71
N ALA A 23 -0.19 -5.34 9.81
CA ALA A 23 -1.35 -6.14 9.47
C ALA A 23 -1.61 -6.07 7.96
N MET A 24 -2.15 -7.15 7.41
CA MET A 24 -2.74 -7.14 6.09
C MET A 24 -4.10 -6.44 6.20
N ILE A 25 -4.19 -5.24 5.66
CA ILE A 25 -5.43 -4.47 5.63
C ILE A 25 -5.97 -4.43 4.22
N GLU A 26 -7.30 -4.34 4.06
CA GLU A 26 -7.90 -4.11 2.76
C GLU A 26 -7.32 -2.83 2.15
N VAL A 27 -6.94 -2.89 0.88
CA VAL A 27 -6.44 -1.73 0.16
C VAL A 27 -7.60 -0.76 -0.10
N PRO A 28 -7.47 0.54 0.24
CA PRO A 28 -8.46 1.53 -0.14
C PRO A 28 -8.65 1.59 -1.66
N PRO A 29 -9.87 1.75 -2.20
CA PRO A 29 -10.13 1.67 -3.64
C PRO A 29 -9.26 2.58 -4.52
N ALA A 30 -8.97 3.79 -4.04
CA ALA A 30 -8.09 4.75 -4.73
C ALA A 30 -6.65 4.24 -4.84
N LEU A 31 -6.15 3.57 -3.79
CA LEU A 31 -4.80 2.98 -3.77
C LEU A 31 -4.76 1.67 -4.57
N GLU A 32 -5.86 0.90 -4.60
CA GLU A 32 -5.93 -0.33 -5.39
C GLU A 32 -5.72 -0.04 -6.89
N GLN A 33 -6.36 1.00 -7.40
CA GLN A 33 -6.17 1.41 -8.81
C GLN A 33 -4.73 1.83 -9.10
N LEU A 34 -4.08 2.53 -8.16
CA LEU A 34 -2.68 2.91 -8.27
C LEU A 34 -1.78 1.68 -8.29
N LEU A 35 -1.94 0.75 -7.35
CA LEU A 35 -1.15 -0.48 -7.26
C LEU A 35 -1.29 -1.35 -8.51
N ARG A 36 -2.51 -1.50 -9.04
CA ARG A 36 -2.73 -2.24 -10.30
C ARG A 36 -2.09 -1.55 -11.50
N THR A 37 -2.13 -0.22 -11.55
CA THR A 37 -1.48 0.56 -12.61
C THR A 37 0.03 0.41 -12.56
N GLN A 38 0.61 0.53 -11.37
CA GLN A 38 2.05 0.37 -11.13
C GLN A 38 2.51 -1.06 -11.42
N ALA A 39 1.77 -2.07 -10.97
CA ALA A 39 2.06 -3.47 -11.29
C ALA A 39 2.11 -3.71 -12.80
N LYS A 40 1.12 -3.18 -13.54
CA LYS A 40 1.10 -3.26 -15.00
C LYS A 40 2.27 -2.51 -15.65
N ALA A 41 2.61 -1.32 -15.14
CA ALA A 41 3.73 -0.52 -15.65
C ALA A 41 5.08 -1.23 -15.43
N ASN A 42 5.23 -1.92 -14.30
CA ASN A 42 6.44 -2.65 -13.92
C ASN A 42 6.49 -4.08 -14.48
N GLY A 43 5.44 -4.53 -15.18
CA GLY A 43 5.33 -5.90 -15.68
C GLY A 43 5.18 -6.96 -14.58
N VAL A 44 4.73 -6.56 -13.40
CA VAL A 44 4.48 -7.43 -12.25
C VAL A 44 3.03 -7.94 -12.29
N ASP A 45 2.86 -9.25 -12.25
CA ASP A 45 1.53 -9.88 -12.25
C ASP A 45 1.05 -10.16 -10.81
N ILE A 46 0.00 -9.44 -10.39
CA ILE A 46 -0.66 -9.68 -9.10
C ILE A 46 -1.63 -10.85 -9.28
N HIS A 47 -1.17 -12.05 -8.94
CA HIS A 47 -1.97 -13.27 -8.97
C HIS A 47 -2.49 -13.64 -7.58
N ARG A 48 -3.59 -14.40 -7.56
CA ARG A 48 -4.20 -14.86 -6.31
C ARG A 48 -3.31 -15.89 -5.62
N GLY A 49 -3.34 -15.88 -4.30
CA GLY A 49 -2.68 -16.87 -3.46
C GLY A 49 -1.23 -16.61 -3.14
N ALA A 50 -0.60 -15.59 -3.75
CA ALA A 50 0.78 -15.23 -3.48
C ALA A 50 0.90 -13.74 -3.11
N PRO A 51 1.69 -13.40 -2.08
CA PRO A 51 2.05 -12.03 -1.82
C PRO A 51 3.08 -11.57 -2.87
N VAL A 52 2.94 -10.33 -3.32
CA VAL A 52 3.77 -9.70 -4.35
C VAL A 52 4.29 -8.38 -3.81
N GLU A 53 5.59 -8.15 -3.96
CA GLU A 53 6.21 -6.87 -3.66
C GLU A 53 6.13 -5.95 -4.90
N LEU A 54 5.65 -4.73 -4.68
CA LEU A 54 5.45 -3.72 -5.71
C LEU A 54 6.18 -2.44 -5.34
N GLU A 55 7.16 -2.09 -6.15
CA GLU A 55 7.83 -0.80 -6.09
C GLU A 55 6.99 0.22 -6.86
N CYS A 56 6.46 1.21 -6.16
CA CYS A 56 5.67 2.28 -6.75
C CYS A 56 6.50 3.55 -6.77
N THR A 57 6.64 4.11 -7.98
CA THR A 57 7.20 5.45 -8.19
C THR A 57 6.10 6.35 -8.70
N SER A 58 5.81 7.43 -7.96
CA SER A 58 4.87 8.47 -8.40
C SER A 58 5.45 9.85 -8.10
N ALA A 59 4.97 10.87 -8.81
CA ALA A 59 5.35 12.25 -8.52
C ALA A 59 4.95 12.66 -7.09
N ASP A 60 3.86 12.10 -6.57
CA ASP A 60 3.33 12.36 -5.22
C ASP A 60 3.94 11.46 -4.13
N PHE A 61 4.64 10.38 -4.51
CA PHE A 61 5.21 9.41 -3.58
C PHE A 61 6.61 8.99 -4.03
N PRO A 62 7.68 9.46 -3.35
CA PRO A 62 9.04 8.98 -3.63
C PRO A 62 9.12 7.47 -3.35
N GLU A 63 9.91 6.75 -4.16
CA GLU A 63 10.07 5.28 -4.18
C GLU A 63 9.53 4.55 -2.94
N ALA A 64 8.35 3.92 -3.10
CA ALA A 64 7.68 3.20 -2.03
C ALA A 64 7.47 1.74 -2.39
N THR A 65 7.91 0.82 -1.53
CA THR A 65 7.68 -0.62 -1.70
C THR A 65 6.46 -1.05 -0.90
N PHE A 66 5.49 -1.66 -1.58
CA PHE A 66 4.28 -2.22 -0.98
C PHE A 66 4.29 -3.74 -1.08
N LEU A 67 3.98 -4.45 0.00
CA LEU A 67 3.69 -5.87 -0.05
C LEU A 67 2.17 -6.04 -0.19
N VAL A 68 1.74 -6.57 -1.33
CA VAL A 68 0.33 -6.72 -1.69
C VAL A 68 -0.02 -8.18 -1.77
N TYR A 69 -1.17 -8.57 -1.22
CA TYR A 69 -1.66 -9.95 -1.23
C TYR A 69 -3.07 -10.00 -1.76
N TRP A 70 -3.32 -10.90 -2.71
CA TRP A 70 -4.65 -11.16 -3.23
C TRP A 70 -5.13 -12.56 -2.80
N PRO A 71 -6.01 -12.69 -1.79
CA PRO A 71 -6.56 -13.98 -1.37
C PRO A 71 -7.41 -14.65 -2.46
N TYR A 72 -7.61 -15.97 -2.33
CA TYR A 72 -8.53 -16.71 -3.22
C TYR A 72 -9.98 -16.52 -2.80
N GLU A 73 -10.20 -16.39 -1.50
CA GLU A 73 -11.50 -16.36 -0.84
C GLU A 73 -12.24 -15.03 -1.03
N GLU A 74 -11.50 -13.94 -1.28
CA GLU A 74 -12.04 -12.59 -1.38
C GLU A 74 -11.62 -11.91 -2.68
N ASN A 75 -12.47 -11.03 -3.21
CA ASN A 75 -12.17 -10.27 -4.43
C ASN A 75 -11.55 -8.90 -4.13
N ARG A 76 -10.78 -8.80 -3.06
CA ARG A 76 -10.14 -7.56 -2.61
C ARG A 76 -8.65 -7.76 -2.45
N LEU A 77 -7.89 -6.71 -2.77
CA LEU A 77 -6.46 -6.67 -2.54
C LEU A 77 -6.21 -6.23 -1.10
N HIS A 78 -5.22 -6.87 -0.47
CA HIS A 78 -4.73 -6.50 0.85
C HIS A 78 -3.32 -5.95 0.71
N MET A 79 -2.94 -5.01 1.56
CA MET A 79 -1.57 -4.56 1.66
C MET A 79 -1.06 -4.70 3.09
N LEU A 80 0.22 -4.97 3.22
CA LEU A 80 0.88 -4.93 4.51
C LEU A 80 1.10 -3.47 4.90
N ALA A 81 0.45 -3.05 5.98
CA ALA A 81 0.59 -1.72 6.54
C ALA A 81 0.70 -1.78 8.07
N PRO A 82 1.31 -0.77 8.70
CA PRO A 82 1.25 -0.63 10.15
C PRO A 82 -0.20 -0.62 10.64
N LYS A 83 -0.51 -1.37 11.70
CA LYS A 83 -1.86 -1.50 12.28
C LYS A 83 -2.55 -0.17 12.56
N ARG A 84 -1.77 0.87 12.89
CA ARG A 84 -2.25 2.25 13.08
C ARG A 84 -2.98 2.85 11.88
N PHE A 85 -2.73 2.35 10.67
CA PHE A 85 -3.42 2.77 9.45
C PHE A 85 -4.60 1.88 9.07
N GLY A 86 -4.81 0.76 9.78
CA GLY A 86 -5.94 -0.15 9.56
C GLY A 86 -7.27 0.36 10.14
N VAL A 87 -7.21 1.34 11.02
CA VAL A 87 -8.36 2.15 11.42
C VAL A 87 -8.32 3.41 10.59
N GLY A 88 -9.22 3.53 9.61
CA GLY A 88 -9.43 4.79 8.90
C GLY A 88 -9.61 5.92 9.93
N LEU A 89 -9.04 7.09 9.64
CA LEU A 89 -9.18 8.30 10.47
C LEU A 89 -10.63 8.41 10.96
N ALA A 90 -10.81 8.26 12.27
CA ALA A 90 -12.07 8.50 12.95
C ALA A 90 -12.36 10.00 12.99
#